data_AF-A0ABD3UDR9-F1
#
_entry.id   AF-A0ABD3UDR9-F1
#
_cell.length_a   1.000
_cell.length_b   1.000
_cell.length_c   1.000
_cell.angle_alpha   90.00
_cell.angle_beta   90.00
_cell.angle_gamma   90.00
#
_symmetry.space_group_name_H-M   'P 1'
#
loop_
_entity.id
_entity.type
_entity.pdbx_description
1 polymer ?
#
loop_
_entity_poly.entity_id
_entity_poly.type
_entity_poly.pdbx_seq_one_letter_code
_entity_poly.pdbx_strand_id
1 'polypeptide(L)'
;QSCDSDYDVLPDLENRDQSYVLLENGVEDSDGDLENKWYCVKDWNMPNDPTNLKIGSCGTNNPVWMHGTVPNVEDGVVTRTVCMMFDDSLCSAWTTVEVRNCGKHMIYKLGSLKIGRYCF
;
A
#
# COMPACT_ATOMS: atom_id res chain seq x y z
N GLN A 1 -9.95 22.35 -1.22
CA GLN A 1 -9.18 21.86 -0.06
C GLN A 1 -7.84 21.39 -0.62
N SER A 2 -6.74 22.00 -0.21
CA SER A 2 -5.40 21.68 -0.72
C SER A 2 -4.98 20.30 -0.18
N CYS A 3 -4.13 19.55 -0.89
CA CYS A 3 -3.36 18.51 -0.24
C CYS A 3 -2.26 19.22 0.54
N ASP A 4 -2.59 19.57 1.77
CA ASP A 4 -1.67 20.22 2.68
C ASP A 4 -0.47 19.30 2.89
N SER A 5 0.72 19.88 3.09
CA SER A 5 1.99 19.17 3.22
C SER A 5 2.16 18.41 4.53
N ASP A 6 1.05 18.06 5.20
CA ASP A 6 1.03 17.31 6.46
C ASP A 6 0.96 15.80 6.18
N TYR A 7 2.01 15.31 5.55
CA TYR A 7 2.25 13.89 5.27
C TYR A 7 3.75 13.62 5.27
N ASP A 8 4.11 12.40 5.60
CA ASP A 8 5.49 11.92 5.44
C ASP A 8 5.66 11.23 4.09
N VAL A 9 6.87 11.13 3.59
CA VAL A 9 7.14 10.26 2.42
C VAL A 9 7.21 8.82 2.92
N LEU A 10 6.46 7.91 2.28
CA LEU A 10 6.53 6.49 2.63
C LEU A 10 7.97 5.98 2.39
N PRO A 11 8.60 5.28 3.36
CA PRO A 11 9.96 4.80 3.20
C PRO A 11 10.03 3.66 2.19
N ASP A 12 11.19 3.52 1.54
CA ASP A 12 11.56 2.40 0.67
C ASP A 12 10.59 2.14 -0.49
N LEU A 13 10.01 3.20 -1.07
CA LEU A 13 9.03 3.09 -2.16
C LEU A 13 9.50 2.22 -3.33
N GLU A 14 10.78 2.27 -3.70
CA GLU A 14 11.34 1.46 -4.80
C GLU A 14 11.26 -0.06 -4.53
N ASN A 15 11.26 -0.46 -3.26
CA ASN A 15 11.14 -1.86 -2.84
C ASN A 15 9.69 -2.29 -2.58
N ARG A 16 8.72 -1.38 -2.77
CA ARG A 16 7.28 -1.65 -2.59
C ARG A 16 6.56 -1.97 -3.90
N ASP A 17 7.25 -1.89 -5.03
CA ASP A 17 6.70 -2.24 -6.34
C ASP A 17 6.28 -3.72 -6.38
N GLN A 18 5.20 -3.99 -7.10
CA GLN A 18 4.66 -5.34 -7.28
C GLN A 18 5.66 -6.32 -7.93
N SER A 19 6.64 -5.81 -8.69
CA SER A 19 7.72 -6.59 -9.30
C SER A 19 8.96 -6.75 -8.42
N TYR A 20 9.05 -6.05 -7.28
CA TYR A 20 10.10 -6.28 -6.30
C TYR A 20 9.81 -7.58 -5.54
N VAL A 21 10.75 -8.53 -5.57
CA VAL A 21 10.54 -9.89 -5.06
C VAL A 21 11.43 -10.14 -3.84
N LEU A 22 10.83 -10.67 -2.77
CA LEU A 22 11.54 -11.24 -1.63
C LEU A 22 12.43 -12.40 -2.11
N LEU A 23 13.73 -12.26 -1.91
CA LEU A 23 14.71 -13.29 -2.29
C LEU A 23 14.54 -14.55 -1.44
N GLU A 24 14.94 -15.69 -2.00
CA GLU A 24 14.99 -16.96 -1.28
C GLU A 24 15.92 -16.83 -0.05
N ASN A 25 15.40 -17.16 1.14
CA ASN A 25 16.04 -16.93 2.44
C ASN A 25 16.31 -15.44 2.78
N GLY A 26 15.66 -14.53 2.08
CA GLY A 26 15.66 -13.11 2.42
C GLY A 26 14.90 -12.82 3.71
N VAL A 27 15.23 -11.69 4.33
CA VAL A 27 14.43 -11.14 5.44
C VAL A 27 13.23 -10.43 4.82
N GLU A 28 12.03 -10.80 5.23
CA GLU A 28 10.81 -10.13 4.78
C GLU A 28 10.71 -8.72 5.38
N ASP A 29 10.26 -7.78 4.54
CA ASP A 29 9.88 -6.46 5.00
C ASP A 29 8.45 -6.48 5.56
N SER A 30 8.17 -5.59 6.50
CA SER A 30 6.81 -5.38 7.03
C SER A 30 6.57 -3.90 7.33
N ASP A 31 5.29 -3.53 7.40
CA ASP A 31 4.85 -2.21 7.84
C ASP A 31 4.47 -2.20 9.32
N GLY A 32 5.08 -3.08 10.13
CA GLY A 32 4.77 -3.21 11.55
C GLY A 32 5.08 -1.97 12.38
N ASP A 33 5.97 -1.10 11.90
CA ASP A 33 6.40 0.13 12.58
C ASP A 33 5.81 1.40 11.97
N LEU A 34 4.91 1.28 10.97
CA LEU A 34 4.21 2.45 10.46
C LEU A 34 3.29 3.05 11.54
N GLU A 35 3.48 4.34 11.79
CA GLU A 35 2.55 5.15 12.56
C GLU A 35 1.26 5.36 11.75
N ASN A 36 0.12 5.46 12.43
CA ASN A 36 -1.16 5.74 11.78
C ASN A 36 -1.28 7.21 11.36
N LYS A 37 -0.77 7.55 10.17
CA LYS A 37 -0.74 8.91 9.62
C LYS A 37 -0.72 8.93 8.09
N TRP A 38 -0.72 10.11 7.51
CA TRP A 38 -0.68 10.30 6.06
C TRP A 38 0.73 10.10 5.50
N TYR A 39 0.81 9.29 4.45
CA TYR A 39 2.03 9.04 3.70
C TYR A 39 1.82 9.40 2.23
N CYS A 40 2.76 10.15 1.65
CA CYS A 40 2.87 10.40 0.23
C CYS A 40 3.67 9.30 -0.45
N VAL A 41 3.15 8.82 -1.57
CA VAL A 41 3.76 7.75 -2.36
C VAL A 41 4.36 8.25 -3.67
N LYS A 42 4.56 9.57 -3.80
CA LYS A 42 5.13 10.22 -4.98
C LYS A 42 4.36 9.79 -6.26
N ASP A 43 5.07 9.17 -7.21
CA ASP A 43 4.54 8.73 -8.51
C ASP A 43 3.94 7.30 -8.47
N TRP A 44 3.98 6.65 -7.30
CA TRP A 44 3.53 5.28 -7.08
C TRP A 44 2.04 5.21 -6.70
N ASN A 45 1.45 4.02 -6.83
CA ASN A 45 0.04 3.78 -6.49
C ASN A 45 -0.15 2.36 -6.00
N MET A 46 -0.90 2.20 -4.91
CA MET A 46 -1.22 0.85 -4.43
C MET A 46 -1.90 0.05 -5.54
N PRO A 47 -1.37 -1.14 -5.91
CA PRO A 47 -2.00 -1.98 -6.92
C PRO A 47 -3.45 -2.21 -6.57
N ASN A 48 -4.35 -2.00 -7.53
CA ASN A 48 -5.78 -2.18 -7.34
C ASN A 48 -6.37 -3.37 -8.11
N ASP A 49 -5.48 -4.18 -8.69
CA ASP A 49 -5.74 -5.47 -9.32
C ASP A 49 -4.68 -6.46 -8.82
N PRO A 50 -5.05 -7.55 -8.12
CA PRO A 50 -4.10 -8.49 -7.57
C PRO A 50 -3.53 -9.49 -8.58
N THR A 51 -3.96 -9.46 -9.85
CA THR A 51 -3.60 -10.47 -10.86
C THR A 51 -2.09 -10.65 -11.03
N ASN A 52 -1.31 -9.58 -10.86
CA ASN A 52 0.15 -9.61 -10.97
C ASN A 52 0.88 -9.77 -9.63
N LEU A 53 0.15 -9.78 -8.51
CA LEU A 53 0.73 -9.95 -7.19
C LEU A 53 0.88 -11.42 -6.84
N LYS A 54 1.97 -11.72 -6.14
CA LYS A 54 2.29 -13.06 -5.63
C LYS A 54 2.79 -12.94 -4.19
N ILE A 55 2.77 -14.06 -3.47
CA ILE A 55 3.55 -14.16 -2.23
C ILE A 55 5.02 -13.81 -2.56
N GLY A 56 5.63 -12.93 -1.76
CA GLY A 56 6.97 -12.40 -2.01
C GLY A 56 7.00 -11.06 -2.76
N SER A 57 5.90 -10.63 -3.40
CA SER A 57 5.82 -9.28 -4.00
C SER A 57 6.02 -8.20 -2.94
N CYS A 58 6.55 -7.05 -3.34
CA CYS A 58 6.77 -5.88 -2.46
C CYS A 58 7.70 -6.19 -1.28
N GLY A 59 8.53 -7.24 -1.42
CA GLY A 59 9.52 -7.65 -0.43
C GLY A 59 8.94 -8.35 0.81
N THR A 60 7.69 -8.82 0.76
CA THR A 60 7.01 -9.42 1.91
C THR A 60 6.29 -10.71 1.52
N ASN A 61 6.11 -11.63 2.47
CA ASN A 61 5.24 -12.79 2.26
C ASN A 61 3.75 -12.43 2.28
N ASN A 62 3.40 -11.26 2.85
CA ASN A 62 2.01 -10.82 2.96
C ASN A 62 1.78 -9.46 2.28
N PRO A 63 1.87 -9.41 0.94
CA PRO A 63 1.61 -8.19 0.20
C PRO A 63 0.16 -7.72 0.37
N VAL A 64 -0.01 -6.41 0.49
CA VAL A 64 -1.32 -5.76 0.63
C VAL A 64 -1.63 -4.88 -0.57
N TRP A 65 -2.82 -5.08 -1.14
CA TRP A 65 -3.32 -4.38 -2.32
C TRP A 65 -4.70 -3.76 -2.07
N MET A 66 -5.08 -2.79 -2.89
CA MET A 66 -6.31 -2.01 -2.72
C MET A 66 -7.48 -2.62 -3.49
N HIS A 67 -8.59 -2.88 -2.82
CA HIS A 67 -9.81 -3.26 -3.50
C HIS A 67 -10.63 -2.04 -3.89
N GLY A 68 -10.89 -1.90 -5.19
CA GLY A 68 -11.71 -0.84 -5.77
C GLY A 68 -10.94 0.07 -6.71
N THR A 69 -11.50 1.23 -7.01
CA THR A 69 -10.93 2.18 -7.95
C THR A 69 -10.05 3.21 -7.26
N VAL A 70 -9.03 3.66 -7.99
CA VAL A 70 -8.23 4.83 -7.64
C VAL A 70 -9.14 6.07 -7.63
N PRO A 71 -9.18 6.86 -6.54
CA PRO A 71 -9.98 8.09 -6.49
C PRO A 71 -9.52 9.15 -7.48
N ASN A 72 -10.48 9.97 -7.92
CA ASN A 72 -10.22 11.22 -8.64
C ASN A 72 -9.95 12.37 -7.66
N VAL A 73 -9.40 13.48 -8.17
CA VAL A 73 -9.13 14.68 -7.36
C VAL A 73 -10.40 15.23 -6.70
N GLU A 74 -11.54 15.14 -7.40
CA GLU A 74 -12.83 15.66 -6.93
C GLU A 74 -13.44 14.83 -5.78
N ASP A 75 -13.02 13.57 -5.64
CA ASP A 75 -13.56 12.66 -4.61
C ASP A 75 -13.09 13.05 -3.20
N GLY A 76 -12.01 13.83 -3.08
CA GLY A 76 -11.44 14.20 -1.79
C GLY A 76 -10.82 13.01 -1.05
N VAL A 77 -11.01 12.95 0.27
CA VAL A 77 -10.60 11.80 1.08
C VAL A 77 -11.67 10.73 0.98
N VAL A 78 -11.27 9.53 0.58
CA VAL A 78 -12.16 8.37 0.53
C VAL A 78 -11.58 7.20 1.29
N THR A 79 -12.45 6.42 1.91
CA THR A 79 -12.07 5.13 2.48
C THR A 79 -12.01 4.08 1.38
N ARG A 80 -10.97 3.25 1.41
CA ARG A 80 -10.82 2.08 0.55
C ARG A 80 -10.55 0.85 1.39
N THR A 81 -11.09 -0.26 0.94
CA THR A 81 -10.78 -1.57 1.51
C THR A 81 -9.48 -2.06 0.90
N VAL A 82 -8.59 -2.64 1.70
CA VAL A 82 -7.35 -3.26 1.24
C VAL A 82 -7.34 -4.71 1.71
N CYS A 83 -6.69 -5.58 0.94
CA CYS A 83 -6.54 -6.97 1.31
C CYS A 83 -5.10 -7.42 1.37
N MET A 84 -4.79 -8.17 2.42
CA MET A 84 -3.53 -8.88 2.61
C MET A 84 -3.61 -10.29 2.03
N MET A 85 -2.59 -10.65 1.26
CA MET A 85 -2.37 -12.00 0.73
C MET A 85 -1.75 -12.92 1.79
N PHE A 86 -2.16 -14.18 1.82
CA PHE A 86 -1.66 -15.21 2.75
C PHE A 86 -1.90 -16.61 2.16
N ASP A 87 -0.99 -17.58 2.38
CA ASP A 87 -1.13 -18.99 1.96
C ASP A 87 -1.65 -19.18 0.52
N ASP A 88 -1.01 -18.55 -0.46
CA ASP A 88 -1.38 -18.57 -1.88
C ASP A 88 -2.79 -18.06 -2.22
N SER A 89 -3.53 -17.52 -1.24
CA SER A 89 -4.76 -16.79 -1.47
C SER A 89 -4.45 -15.34 -1.86
N LEU A 90 -5.13 -14.88 -2.91
CA LEU A 90 -5.10 -13.48 -3.34
C LEU A 90 -5.67 -12.52 -2.27
N CYS A 91 -6.42 -13.05 -1.30
CA CYS A 91 -6.98 -12.25 -0.23
C CYS A 91 -7.39 -13.11 0.97
N SER A 92 -6.80 -12.82 2.13
CA SER A 92 -7.07 -13.57 3.38
C SER A 92 -7.48 -12.67 4.53
N ALA A 93 -7.05 -11.40 4.54
CA ALA A 93 -7.44 -10.45 5.58
C ALA A 93 -7.76 -9.07 5.00
N TRP A 94 -8.95 -8.58 5.32
CA TRP A 94 -9.44 -7.27 4.89
C TRP A 94 -9.21 -6.23 5.98
N THR A 95 -8.82 -5.02 5.58
CA THR A 95 -8.82 -3.82 6.42
C THR A 95 -9.15 -2.59 5.58
N THR A 96 -9.08 -1.40 6.15
CA THR A 96 -9.35 -0.14 5.45
C THR A 96 -8.19 0.83 5.56
N VAL A 97 -8.09 1.70 4.56
CA VAL A 97 -7.19 2.85 4.52
C VAL A 97 -7.97 4.07 4.04
N GLU A 98 -7.48 5.26 4.37
CA GLU A 98 -7.96 6.49 3.74
C GLU A 98 -7.01 6.84 2.60
N VAL A 99 -7.53 7.25 1.44
CA VAL A 99 -6.73 7.64 0.28
C VAL A 99 -7.27 8.94 -0.30
N ARG A 100 -6.38 9.76 -0.82
CA ARG A 100 -6.72 11.01 -1.49
C ARG A 100 -5.82 11.23 -2.69
N ASN A 101 -6.45 11.62 -3.80
CA ASN A 101 -5.76 12.06 -5.01
C ASN A 101 -5.49 13.57 -4.95
N CYS A 102 -4.21 13.94 -4.94
CA CYS A 102 -3.75 15.33 -4.90
C CYS A 102 -3.47 15.92 -6.28
N GLY A 103 -3.83 15.20 -7.35
CA GLY A 103 -3.60 15.53 -8.75
C GLY A 103 -2.20 15.15 -9.24
N LYS A 104 -1.15 15.51 -8.49
CA LYS A 104 0.25 15.20 -8.85
C LYS A 104 0.82 13.96 -8.16
N HIS A 105 0.24 13.57 -7.03
CA HIS A 105 0.64 12.43 -6.22
C HIS A 105 -0.57 11.95 -5.44
N MET A 106 -0.43 10.78 -4.83
CA MET A 106 -1.44 10.22 -3.95
C MET A 106 -0.93 10.21 -2.51
N ILE A 107 -1.84 10.42 -1.57
CA ILE A 107 -1.56 10.23 -0.15
C ILE A 107 -2.49 9.17 0.41
N TYR A 108 -1.92 8.33 1.27
CA TYR A 108 -2.61 7.24 1.94
C TYR A 108 -2.42 7.38 3.43
N LYS A 109 -3.50 7.28 4.20
CA LYS A 109 -3.41 7.13 5.64
C LYS A 109 -3.30 5.66 5.95
N LEU A 110 -2.09 5.26 6.34
CA LEU A 110 -1.72 3.87 6.55
C LEU A 110 -1.50 3.64 8.03
N GLY A 111 -1.83 2.44 8.50
CA GLY A 111 -1.55 2.00 9.87
C GLY A 111 -0.59 0.82 9.89
N SER A 112 -0.10 0.47 11.07
CA SER A 112 0.83 -0.64 11.22
C SER A 112 0.23 -1.98 10.75
N LEU A 113 0.98 -2.72 9.92
CA LEU A 113 0.71 -4.10 9.55
C LEU A 113 1.83 -5.00 10.07
N LYS A 114 1.62 -5.68 11.21
CA LYS A 114 2.69 -6.42 11.91
C LYS A 114 3.34 -7.54 11.10
N ILE A 115 2.60 -8.15 10.18
CA ILE A 115 3.08 -9.30 9.40
C ILE A 115 3.04 -9.04 7.90
N GLY A 116 2.66 -7.85 7.44
CA GLY A 116 2.50 -7.59 6.01
C GLY A 116 2.94 -6.19 5.62
N ARG A 117 2.91 -5.92 4.32
CA ARG A 117 3.40 -4.67 3.76
C ARG A 117 2.49 -4.18 2.66
N TYR A 118 2.19 -2.89 2.66
CA TYR A 118 1.51 -2.20 1.57
C TYR A 118 2.41 -2.11 0.33
N CYS A 119 1.91 -2.63 -0.78
CA CYS A 119 2.50 -2.49 -2.11
C CYS A 119 2.20 -1.11 -2.70
N PHE A 120 3.10 -0.57 -3.49
CA PHE A 120 2.97 0.72 -4.18
C PHE A 120 3.72 0.76 -5.50
#